data_AF-W1YSX3-F1
#
_entry.id   AF-W1YSX3-F1
#
_cell.length_a   1.000
_cell.length_b   1.000
_cell.length_c   1.000
_cell.angle_alpha   90.00
_cell.angle_beta   90.00
_cell.angle_gamma   90.00
#
_symmetry.space_group_name_H-M   'P 1'
#
loop_
_entity.id
_entity.type
_entity.pdbx_description
1 polymer ?
#
loop_
_entity_poly.entity_id
_entity_poly.type
_entity_poly.pdbx_seq_one_letter_code
_entity_poly.pdbx_strand_id
1 'polypeptide(L)'
;PIKAYFNGTAGQSFGVWNAGGVELYLTGDANDYVGKGMAGGLIAIRPPVGSAFRSHEASIIGNTCLYGATGGRLYAAGRAGERFGVR
;
A
#
# COMPACT_ATOMS: atom_id res chain seq x y z
N PRO A 1 11.62 -11.92 10.75
CA PRO A 1 10.71 -11.11 9.91
C PRO A 1 9.27 -11.61 10.00
N ILE A 2 8.31 -10.70 10.19
CA ILE A 2 6.88 -10.97 10.26
C ILE A 2 6.28 -10.74 8.87
N LYS A 3 5.45 -11.67 8.40
CA LYS A 3 4.69 -11.53 7.17
C LYS A 3 3.20 -11.68 7.47
N ALA A 4 2.40 -10.74 7.01
CA ALA A 4 0.95 -10.77 7.17
C ALA A 4 0.27 -10.65 5.79
N TYR A 5 -0.74 -11.48 5.59
CA TYR A 5 -1.50 -11.56 4.33
C TYR A 5 -2.94 -11.17 4.61
N PHE A 6 -3.45 -10.21 3.84
CA PHE A 6 -4.79 -9.67 3.94
C PHE A 6 -5.52 -9.83 2.61
N ASN A 7 -6.84 -9.96 2.67
CA ASN A 7 -7.72 -10.03 1.52
C ASN A 7 -8.92 -9.11 1.73
N GLY A 8 -9.27 -8.33 0.71
CA GLY A 8 -10.36 -7.36 0.74
C GLY A 8 -9.85 -5.91 0.69
N THR A 9 -10.64 -4.98 1.21
CA THR A 9 -10.32 -3.55 1.17
C THR A 9 -9.74 -3.10 2.51
N ALA A 10 -8.54 -2.55 2.49
CA ALA A 10 -7.97 -1.92 3.68
C ALA A 10 -8.54 -0.50 3.86
N GLY A 11 -8.89 -0.18 5.11
CA GLY A 11 -9.25 1.18 5.50
C GLY A 11 -8.09 2.17 5.36
N GLN A 12 -8.30 3.39 5.84
CA GLN A 12 -7.26 4.41 5.86
C GLN A 12 -6.04 3.97 6.69
N SER A 13 -4.87 4.48 6.32
CA SER A 13 -3.62 4.31 7.07
C SER A 13 -3.10 2.86 7.16
N PHE A 14 -3.38 2.04 6.15
CA PHE A 14 -2.82 0.69 6.08
C PHE A 14 -1.28 0.73 6.09
N GLY A 15 -0.67 0.06 7.07
CA GLY A 15 0.79 0.06 7.24
C GLY A 15 1.38 1.40 7.71
N VAL A 16 0.60 2.22 8.43
CA VAL A 16 1.12 3.42 9.09
C VAL A 16 2.29 3.07 10.02
N TRP A 17 3.37 3.87 9.95
CA TRP A 17 4.59 3.68 10.73
C TRP A 17 5.22 2.29 10.61
N ASN A 18 5.04 1.61 9.48
CA ASN A 18 5.57 0.26 9.29
C ASN A 18 7.09 0.23 9.52
N ALA A 19 7.52 -0.77 10.29
CA ALA A 19 8.88 -0.91 10.78
C ALA A 19 9.67 -1.95 9.97
N GLY A 20 11.00 -1.90 10.13
CA GLY A 20 11.89 -2.92 9.58
C GLY A 20 11.51 -4.33 10.02
N GLY A 21 11.55 -5.28 9.09
CA GLY A 21 11.23 -6.69 9.37
C GLY A 21 9.75 -7.04 9.35
N VAL A 22 8.85 -6.10 9.04
CA VAL A 22 7.41 -6.33 8.83
C VAL A 22 7.05 -6.20 7.35
N GLU A 23 6.46 -7.26 6.79
CA GLU A 23 5.97 -7.32 5.40
C GLU A 23 4.45 -7.50 5.38
N LEU A 24 3.74 -6.58 4.75
CA LEU A 24 2.29 -6.58 4.63
C LEU A 24 1.91 -6.83 3.17
N TYR A 25 1.15 -7.89 2.91
CA TYR A 25 0.66 -8.24 1.58
C TYR A 25 -0.86 -8.12 1.56
N LEU A 26 -1.40 -7.30 0.66
CA LEU A 26 -2.84 -7.11 0.48
C LEU A 26 -3.25 -7.55 -0.93
N THR A 27 -4.17 -8.52 -0.98
CA THR A 27 -4.88 -8.86 -2.22
C THR A 27 -6.24 -8.16 -2.20
N GLY A 28 -6.36 -7.07 -2.96
CA GLY A 28 -7.48 -6.14 -2.93
C GLY A 28 -7.00 -4.70 -3.19
N ASP A 29 -7.55 -3.75 -2.45
CA ASP A 29 -7.32 -2.32 -2.58
C ASP A 29 -7.24 -1.63 -1.20
N ALA A 30 -6.72 -0.40 -1.15
CA ALA A 30 -6.61 0.36 0.09
C ALA A 30 -7.01 1.82 -0.08
N ASN A 31 -7.55 2.41 0.98
CA ASN A 31 -7.90 3.84 1.03
C ASN A 31 -6.65 4.74 1.24
N ASP A 32 -6.86 6.00 1.59
CA ASP A 32 -5.80 6.99 1.79
C ASP A 32 -4.74 6.57 2.81
N TYR A 33 -3.56 7.19 2.70
CA TYR A 33 -2.47 7.12 3.68
C TYR A 33 -1.76 5.78 3.83
N VAL A 34 -1.77 4.93 2.79
CA VAL A 34 -0.98 3.69 2.77
C VAL A 34 0.49 4.03 3.06
N GLY A 35 1.08 3.37 4.06
CA GLY A 35 2.47 3.58 4.44
C GLY A 35 2.80 4.97 4.99
N LYS A 36 1.81 5.72 5.51
CA LYS A 36 2.05 7.01 6.18
C LYS A 36 3.12 6.87 7.26
N GLY A 37 4.18 7.67 7.19
CA GLY A 37 5.30 7.67 8.13
C GLY A 37 6.06 6.35 8.22
N MET A 38 6.02 5.51 7.17
CA MET A 38 6.75 4.25 7.12
C MET A 38 8.26 4.48 7.31
N ALA A 39 8.88 3.72 8.22
CA ALA A 39 10.31 3.80 8.51
C ALA A 39 11.10 2.61 7.91
N GLY A 40 10.42 1.51 7.60
CA GLY A 40 11.04 0.30 7.06
C GLY A 40 10.03 -0.77 6.66
N GLY A 41 10.53 -1.95 6.30
CA GLY A 41 9.69 -3.09 5.95
C GLY A 41 9.17 -3.03 4.50
N LEU A 42 8.08 -3.73 4.24
CA LEU A 42 7.49 -3.86 2.91
C LEU A 42 5.96 -3.82 2.98
N ILE A 43 5.36 -3.09 2.04
CA ILE A 43 3.92 -3.13 1.78
C ILE A 43 3.76 -3.49 0.30
N ALA A 44 3.00 -4.55 0.00
CA ALA A 44 2.67 -4.96 -1.36
C ALA A 44 1.17 -5.09 -1.54
N ILE A 45 0.60 -4.39 -2.51
CA ILE A 45 -0.84 -4.34 -2.79
C ILE A 45 -1.06 -4.73 -4.25
N ARG A 46 -1.93 -5.72 -4.48
CA ARG A 46 -2.30 -6.21 -5.82
C ARG A 46 -3.79 -6.51 -5.91
N PRO A 47 -4.42 -6.39 -7.08
CA PRO A 47 -5.78 -6.86 -7.26
C PRO A 47 -5.87 -8.40 -7.14
N PRO A 48 -7.07 -8.95 -6.90
CA PRO A 48 -7.31 -10.39 -6.98
C PRO A 48 -6.91 -10.98 -8.33
N VAL A 49 -6.51 -12.26 -8.34
CA VAL A 49 -6.25 -12.98 -9.59
C VAL A 49 -7.55 -13.11 -10.38
N GLY A 50 -7.51 -12.79 -11.68
CA GLY A 50 -8.69 -12.83 -12.54
C GLY A 50 -9.51 -11.53 -12.57
N SER A 51 -9.04 -10.44 -11.94
CA SER A 51 -9.64 -9.12 -12.13
C SER A 51 -9.70 -8.74 -13.62
N ALA A 52 -10.90 -8.37 -14.09
CA ALA A 52 -11.16 -8.10 -15.50
C ALA A 52 -10.55 -6.77 -16.02
N PHE A 53 -10.17 -5.87 -15.11
CA PHE A 53 -9.57 -4.59 -15.46
C PHE A 53 -8.05 -4.68 -15.57
N ARG A 54 -7.46 -3.81 -16.39
CA ARG A 54 -6.01 -3.62 -16.45
C ARG A 54 -5.56 -2.90 -15.20
N SER A 55 -4.73 -3.56 -14.39
CA SER A 55 -4.27 -3.05 -13.10
C SER A 55 -3.71 -1.63 -13.17
N HIS A 56 -2.84 -1.33 -14.15
CA HIS A 56 -2.22 -0.01 -14.33
C HIS A 56 -3.18 1.11 -14.77
N GLU A 57 -4.42 0.78 -15.14
CA GLU A 57 -5.46 1.75 -15.50
C GLU A 57 -6.42 2.05 -14.32
N ALA A 58 -6.46 1.18 -13.30
CA ALA A 58 -7.36 1.27 -12.16
C ALA A 58 -6.67 1.81 -10.89
N SER A 59 -7.40 2.55 -10.07
CA SER A 59 -6.93 2.97 -8.74
C SER A 59 -6.86 1.77 -7.79
N ILE A 60 -5.80 1.70 -6.99
CA ILE A 60 -5.58 0.62 -6.01
C ILE A 60 -5.22 1.13 -4.61
N ILE A 61 -4.66 2.35 -4.53
CA ILE A 61 -4.39 3.04 -3.27
C ILE A 61 -4.90 4.48 -3.35
N GLY A 62 -5.36 5.01 -2.22
CA GLY A 62 -5.89 6.37 -2.12
C GLY A 62 -4.82 7.47 -2.17
N ASN A 63 -5.15 8.61 -1.58
CA ASN A 63 -4.34 9.82 -1.57
C ASN A 63 -3.27 9.80 -0.46
N THR A 64 -2.26 10.65 -0.60
CA THR A 64 -1.27 10.97 0.44
C THR A 64 -0.57 9.72 1.01
N CYS A 65 -0.40 8.71 0.16
CA CYS A 65 0.35 7.51 0.50
C CYS A 65 1.83 7.86 0.67
N LEU A 66 2.51 7.17 1.59
CA LEU A 66 3.90 7.41 1.99
C LEU A 66 4.16 8.79 2.61
N TYR A 67 3.14 9.45 3.15
CA TYR A 67 3.34 10.77 3.75
C TYR A 67 4.38 10.73 4.87
N GLY A 68 5.52 11.39 4.67
CA GLY A 68 6.59 11.46 5.68
C GLY A 68 7.37 10.15 5.84
N ALA A 69 7.34 9.26 4.85
CA ALA A 69 8.07 8.00 4.94
C ALA A 69 9.59 8.25 4.93
N THR A 70 10.30 7.62 5.86
CA THR A 70 11.76 7.76 6.03
C THR A 70 12.53 6.52 5.57
N GLY A 71 11.82 5.45 5.22
CA GLY A 71 12.42 4.23 4.68
C GLY A 71 11.38 3.19 4.30
N GLY A 72 11.83 2.01 3.87
CA GLY A 72 10.97 0.90 3.48
C GLY A 72 10.60 0.88 1.99
N ARG A 73 9.73 -0.05 1.61
CA ARG A 73 9.33 -0.30 0.22
C ARG A 73 7.82 -0.48 0.10
N LEU A 74 7.20 0.27 -0.81
CA LEU A 74 5.81 0.11 -1.21
C LEU A 74 5.75 -0.34 -2.67
N TYR A 75 5.04 -1.44 -2.93
CA TYR A 75 4.71 -1.92 -4.26
C TYR A 75 3.19 -1.94 -4.43
N ALA A 76 2.66 -1.24 -5.43
CA ALA A 76 1.23 -1.19 -5.71
C ALA A 76 0.98 -1.50 -7.18
N ALA A 77 0.24 -2.56 -7.48
CA ALA A 77 -0.13 -2.94 -8.84
C ALA A 77 -1.37 -2.17 -9.31
N GLY A 78 -1.25 -0.85 -9.43
CA GLY A 78 -2.31 0.04 -9.90
C GLY A 78 -1.97 1.51 -9.70
N ARG A 79 -2.95 2.40 -9.87
CA ARG A 79 -2.80 3.85 -9.72
C ARG A 79 -2.95 4.28 -8.27
N ALA A 80 -2.17 5.27 -7.87
CA ALA A 80 -2.32 5.99 -6.61
C ALA A 80 -3.18 7.25 -6.82
N GLY A 81 -3.79 7.74 -5.73
CA GLY A 81 -4.46 9.03 -5.71
C GLY A 81 -3.49 10.22 -5.68
N GLU A 82 -4.00 11.38 -5.29
CA GLU A 82 -3.25 12.62 -5.18
C GLU A 82 -2.13 12.57 -4.13
N ARG A 83 -1.11 13.41 -4.28
CA ARG A 83 -0.02 13.62 -3.29
C ARG A 83 0.70 12.31 -2.91
N PHE A 84 0.88 11.40 -3.85
CA PHE A 84 1.67 10.18 -3.66
C PHE A 84 3.14 10.53 -3.36
N GLY A 85 3.70 9.96 -2.29
CA GLY A 85 5.09 10.18 -1.91
C GLY A 85 5.37 11.59 -1.40
N VAL A 86 4.37 12.26 -0.81
CA VAL A 86 4.54 13.62 -0.30
C VAL A 86 5.36 13.62 0.99
N ARG A 87 6.42 14.44 1.03
CA ARG A 87 7.32 14.63 2.19
C ARG A 87 8.00 13.34 2.66
#